data_AF-A0A961BZV7-F1
#
_entry.id   AF-A0A961BZV7-F1
#
_cell.length_a   1.000
_cell.length_b   1.000
_cell.length_c   1.000
_cell.angle_alpha   90.00
_cell.angle_beta   90.00
_cell.angle_gamma   90.00
#
_symmetry.space_group_name_H-M   'P 1'
#
loop_
_entity.id
_entity.type
_entity.pdbx_description
1 polymer ?
#
loop_
_entity_poly.entity_id
_entity_poly.type
_entity_poly.pdbx_seq_one_letter_code
_entity_poly.pdbx_strand_id
1 'polypeptide(L)'
;MTSTPAPAVGRRRAAVPPTLSLYLGNRYYVLANPAIILTVVVGLSMLVAVLIGLATGELPLTERLREGTRANGGVIYGLPGFLMGVGAMATNRNFSLALSLGSSRRAFWQGTSYGFLATSLVTATAAMILLALERATHAWWLGIHVIEVDVLGRGYPLVFLSVLCTCLFGLYLGAFFGTIYRTLGAAWVVVTSIGYAVAVVALSRCWCGSARRSPRRWRPWATRGGCPSWPRKRP
;
A
#
# COMPACT_ATOMS: atom_id res chain seq x y z
N MET A 1 -3.61 33.41 57.29
CA MET A 1 -2.72 32.67 56.37
C MET A 1 -3.38 32.64 55.00
N THR A 2 -2.95 33.52 54.11
CA THR A 2 -3.47 33.69 52.75
C THR A 2 -2.87 32.61 51.84
N SER A 3 -3.69 31.70 51.32
CA SER A 3 -3.27 30.70 50.33
C SER A 3 -3.14 31.37 48.96
N THR A 4 -1.91 31.56 48.51
CA THR A 4 -1.60 31.99 47.14
C THR A 4 -1.99 30.87 46.16
N PRO A 5 -2.87 31.11 45.18
CA PRO A 5 -3.18 30.10 44.18
C PRO A 5 -1.97 29.87 43.27
N ALA A 6 -1.64 28.60 43.06
CA ALA A 6 -0.55 28.19 42.18
C ALA A 6 -0.79 28.66 40.73
N PRO A 7 0.24 29.14 40.01
CA PRO A 7 0.08 29.58 38.63
C PRO A 7 -0.32 28.39 37.75
N ALA A 8 -1.41 28.55 37.01
CA ALA A 8 -1.85 27.58 36.02
C ALA A 8 -0.78 27.43 34.94
N VAL A 9 -0.11 26.28 34.91
CA VAL A 9 0.85 25.92 33.86
C VAL A 9 0.08 25.75 32.55
N GLY A 10 -0.03 26.84 31.79
CA GLY A 10 -0.58 26.86 30.45
C GLY A 10 0.28 26.01 29.51
N ARG A 11 -0.07 24.73 29.32
CA ARG A 11 0.50 23.90 28.25
C ARG A 11 -0.01 24.39 26.90
N ARG A 12 0.62 25.43 26.34
CA ARG A 12 0.58 25.69 24.90
C ARG A 12 1.45 24.65 24.19
N ARG A 13 0.93 23.46 23.95
CA ARG A 13 1.52 22.52 22.98
C ARG A 13 0.94 22.85 21.61
N ALA A 14 1.82 23.14 20.65
CA ALA A 14 1.47 23.33 19.24
C ALA A 14 0.56 22.19 18.75
N ALA A 15 -0.47 22.56 18.00
CA ALA A 15 -1.71 21.80 17.81
C ALA A 15 -1.55 20.58 16.89
N VAL A 16 -0.88 19.54 17.38
CA VAL A 16 -1.02 18.19 16.85
C VAL A 16 -2.08 17.48 17.70
N PRO A 17 -3.18 16.96 17.12
CA PRO A 17 -4.19 16.25 17.90
C PRO A 17 -3.52 15.12 18.70
N PRO A 18 -3.83 14.94 19.99
CA PRO A 18 -3.16 13.96 20.86
C PRO A 18 -3.16 12.54 20.29
N THR A 19 -4.22 12.20 19.54
CA THR A 19 -4.37 10.92 18.83
C THR A 19 -3.40 10.74 17.67
N LEU A 20 -3.04 11.81 16.96
CA LEU A 20 -2.00 11.78 15.92
C LEU A 20 -0.62 11.63 16.55
N SER A 21 -0.36 12.30 17.67
CA SER A 21 0.89 12.12 18.43
C SER A 21 1.07 10.69 18.94
N LEU A 22 -0.02 10.00 19.25
CA LEU A 22 -0.01 8.57 19.64
C LEU A 22 0.31 7.66 18.45
N TYR A 23 -0.33 7.91 17.30
CA TYR A 23 -0.04 7.17 16.07
C TYR A 23 1.42 7.31 15.63
N LEU A 24 1.97 8.53 15.76
CA LEU A 24 3.37 8.84 15.44
C LEU A 24 4.34 8.53 16.59
N GLY A 25 3.88 7.93 17.68
CA GLY A 25 4.72 7.59 18.84
C GLY A 25 5.91 6.70 18.46
N ASN A 26 5.73 5.82 17.47
CA ASN A 26 6.82 5.12 16.80
C ASN A 26 6.90 5.52 15.32
N ARG A 27 7.31 6.76 15.09
CA ARG A 27 7.49 7.34 13.75
C ARG A 27 8.32 6.45 12.82
N TYR A 28 9.33 5.75 13.34
CA TYR A 28 10.17 4.87 12.55
C TYR A 28 9.37 3.68 12.02
N TYR A 29 8.66 2.98 12.89
CA TYR A 29 7.87 1.81 12.51
C TYR A 29 6.75 2.14 11.51
N VAL A 30 6.13 3.31 11.65
CA VAL A 30 4.95 3.67 10.87
C VAL A 30 5.31 4.39 9.58
N LEU A 31 6.32 5.27 9.58
CA LEU A 31 6.69 6.07 8.41
C LEU A 31 7.89 5.51 7.65
N ALA A 32 8.90 4.97 8.35
CA ALA A 32 10.12 4.49 7.69
C ALA A 32 9.93 3.07 7.11
N ASN A 33 9.26 2.16 7.82
CA ASN A 33 9.11 0.78 7.34
C ASN A 33 8.45 0.66 5.95
N PRO A 34 7.37 1.39 5.60
CA PRO A 34 6.83 1.33 4.24
C PRO A 34 7.85 1.72 3.17
N ALA A 35 8.68 2.74 3.45
CA ALA A 35 9.75 3.16 2.55
C ALA A 35 10.88 2.13 2.48
N ILE A 36 11.24 1.51 3.61
CA ILE A 36 12.22 0.41 3.64
C ILE A 36 11.72 -0.78 2.84
N ILE A 37 10.45 -1.15 2.98
CA ILE A 37 9.84 -2.24 2.20
C ILE A 37 9.90 -1.93 0.70
N LEU A 38 9.62 -0.69 0.29
CA LEU A 38 9.79 -0.26 -1.10
C LEU A 38 11.24 -0.49 -1.58
N THR A 39 12.23 -0.04 -0.82
CA THR A 39 13.65 -0.23 -1.16
C THR A 39 14.03 -1.71 -1.24
N VAL A 40 13.53 -2.54 -0.32
CA VAL A 40 13.76 -3.99 -0.32
C VAL A 40 13.11 -4.65 -1.54
N VAL A 41 11.89 -4.26 -1.91
CA VAL A 41 11.22 -4.77 -3.12
C VAL A 41 12.00 -4.37 -4.37
N VAL A 42 12.55 -3.15 -4.41
CA VAL A 42 13.41 -2.71 -5.50
C VAL A 42 14.68 -3.56 -5.58
N GLY A 43 15.40 -3.72 -4.48
CA GLY A 43 16.61 -4.54 -4.42
C GLY A 43 16.35 -6.01 -4.76
N LEU A 44 15.24 -6.58 -4.29
CA LEU A 44 14.84 -7.96 -4.62
C LEU A 44 14.50 -8.11 -6.10
N SER A 45 13.80 -7.12 -6.68
CA SER A 45 13.49 -7.13 -8.12
C SER A 45 14.75 -7.04 -8.98
N MET A 46 15.71 -6.21 -8.57
CA MET A 46 17.03 -6.14 -9.20
C MET A 46 17.78 -7.46 -9.09
N LEU A 47 17.81 -8.07 -7.90
CA LEU A 47 18.47 -9.36 -7.68
C LEU A 47 17.88 -10.43 -8.60
N VAL A 48 16.56 -10.53 -8.69
CA VAL A 48 15.87 -11.48 -9.59
C VAL A 48 16.25 -11.21 -11.04
N ALA A 49 16.24 -9.96 -11.48
CA ALA A 49 16.61 -9.61 -12.85
C ALA A 49 18.08 -9.92 -13.17
N VAL A 50 19.01 -9.70 -12.24
CA VAL A 50 20.42 -10.09 -12.39
C VAL A 50 20.56 -11.61 -12.49
N LEU A 51 19.87 -12.37 -11.64
CA LEU A 51 19.89 -13.84 -11.70
C LEU A 51 19.36 -14.35 -13.04
N ILE A 52 18.30 -13.74 -13.57
CA ILE A 52 17.77 -14.07 -14.90
C ILE A 52 18.82 -13.74 -15.97
N GLY A 53 19.41 -12.54 -15.94
CA GLY A 53 20.43 -12.13 -16.91
C GLY A 53 21.67 -13.02 -16.91
N LEU A 54 22.11 -13.47 -15.72
CA LEU A 54 23.19 -14.45 -15.58
C LEU A 54 22.80 -15.83 -16.14
N ALA A 55 21.56 -16.27 -15.91
CA ALA A 55 21.08 -17.57 -16.41
C ALA A 55 20.89 -17.58 -17.94
N THR A 56 20.52 -16.46 -18.55
CA THR A 56 20.38 -16.33 -20.01
C THR A 56 21.68 -15.93 -20.71
N GLY A 57 22.71 -15.51 -19.96
CA GLY A 57 23.99 -15.04 -20.51
C GLY A 57 23.92 -13.69 -21.22
N GLU A 58 22.85 -12.91 -20.99
CA GLU A 58 22.55 -11.67 -21.70
C GLU A 58 22.53 -10.48 -20.74
N LEU A 59 23.72 -9.99 -20.38
CA LEU A 59 23.92 -8.76 -19.61
C LEU A 59 24.62 -7.73 -20.50
N PRO A 60 24.04 -6.53 -20.74
CA PRO A 60 22.76 -6.01 -20.23
C PRO A 60 21.52 -6.68 -20.86
N LEU A 61 20.37 -6.63 -20.17
CA LEU A 61 19.15 -7.33 -20.59
C LEU A 61 18.70 -6.89 -22.00
N THR A 62 18.48 -7.85 -22.89
CA THR A 62 17.87 -7.64 -24.20
C THR A 62 16.48 -7.00 -24.08
N GLU A 63 16.08 -6.20 -25.09
CA GLU A 63 14.81 -5.43 -25.10
C GLU A 63 13.58 -6.26 -24.71
N ARG A 64 13.55 -7.54 -25.12
CA ARG A 64 12.47 -8.47 -24.79
C ARG A 64 12.35 -8.76 -23.28
N LEU A 65 13.48 -8.96 -22.59
CA LEU A 65 13.46 -9.16 -21.14
C LEU A 65 13.15 -7.85 -20.41
N ARG A 66 13.64 -6.73 -20.95
CA ARG A 66 13.32 -5.39 -20.43
C ARG A 66 11.82 -5.08 -20.45
N GLU A 67 11.13 -5.39 -21.53
CA GLU A 67 9.66 -5.28 -21.57
C GLU A 67 8.97 -6.18 -20.52
N GLY A 68 9.51 -7.38 -20.28
CA GLY A 68 9.02 -8.28 -19.23
C GLY A 68 9.11 -7.68 -17.82
N THR A 69 10.14 -6.87 -17.54
CA THR A 69 10.28 -6.20 -16.23
C THR A 69 9.17 -5.17 -15.98
N ARG A 70 8.54 -4.63 -17.02
CA ARG A 70 7.40 -3.69 -16.87
C ARG A 70 6.11 -4.34 -16.40
N ALA A 71 6.04 -5.67 -16.38
CA ALA A 71 4.95 -6.43 -15.78
C ALA A 71 5.17 -6.72 -14.28
N ASN A 72 6.23 -6.16 -13.66
CA ASN A 72 6.56 -6.39 -12.27
C ASN A 72 5.51 -5.77 -11.32
N GLY A 73 4.65 -6.62 -10.75
CA GLY A 73 3.68 -6.20 -9.75
C GLY A 73 4.22 -6.10 -8.32
N GLY A 74 5.53 -6.26 -8.10
CA GLY A 74 6.13 -6.41 -6.77
C GLY A 74 5.76 -5.30 -5.78
N VAL A 75 5.72 -4.05 -6.25
CA VAL A 75 5.31 -2.89 -5.43
C VAL A 75 3.83 -3.00 -5.01
N ILE A 76 2.95 -3.37 -5.93
CA ILE A 76 1.50 -3.49 -5.66
C ILE A 76 1.20 -4.64 -4.71
N TYR A 77 1.93 -5.74 -4.80
CA TYR A 77 1.68 -6.90 -3.95
C TYR A 77 2.37 -6.79 -2.59
N GLY A 78 3.55 -6.17 -2.53
CA GLY A 78 4.35 -6.06 -1.30
C GLY A 78 3.82 -5.04 -0.29
N LEU A 79 3.32 -3.88 -0.73
CA LEU A 79 2.92 -2.81 0.19
C LEU A 79 1.63 -3.09 0.99
N PRO A 80 0.53 -3.56 0.38
CA PRO A 80 -0.74 -3.70 1.08
C PRO A 80 -0.67 -4.65 2.27
N GLY A 81 0.08 -5.75 2.16
CA GLY A 81 0.18 -6.75 3.22
C GLY A 81 0.71 -6.17 4.53
N PHE A 82 1.80 -5.40 4.48
CA PHE A 82 2.33 -4.73 5.65
C PHE A 82 1.39 -3.64 6.18
N LEU A 83 0.86 -2.81 5.30
CA LEU A 83 0.01 -1.68 5.67
C LEU A 83 -1.34 -2.11 6.27
N MET A 84 -1.89 -3.25 5.83
CA MET A 84 -3.03 -3.89 6.48
C MET A 84 -2.73 -4.25 7.93
N GLY A 85 -1.57 -4.84 8.20
CA GLY A 85 -1.13 -5.16 9.56
C GLY A 85 -1.00 -3.90 10.43
N VAL A 86 -0.39 -2.83 9.90
CA VAL A 86 -0.29 -1.53 10.59
C VAL A 86 -1.67 -0.95 10.89
N GLY A 87 -2.57 -0.96 9.91
CA GLY A 87 -3.96 -0.50 10.07
C GLY A 87 -4.69 -1.26 11.17
N ALA A 88 -4.61 -2.59 11.15
CA ALA A 88 -5.24 -3.44 12.16
C ALA A 88 -4.69 -3.18 13.57
N MET A 89 -3.37 -3.07 13.71
CA MET A 89 -2.71 -2.74 14.98
C MET A 89 -3.11 -1.36 15.50
N ALA A 90 -3.23 -0.36 14.63
CA ALA A 90 -3.67 0.98 15.01
C ALA A 90 -5.08 0.95 15.64
N THR A 91 -6.02 0.21 15.04
CA THR A 91 -7.37 0.04 15.61
C THR A 91 -7.41 -0.79 16.88
N ASN A 92 -6.59 -1.83 17.00
CA ASN A 92 -6.66 -2.74 18.15
C ASN A 92 -5.94 -2.21 19.38
N ARG A 93 -4.74 -1.65 19.21
CA ARG A 93 -3.90 -1.20 20.34
C ARG A 93 -4.15 0.27 20.69
N ASN A 94 -4.20 1.15 19.68
CA ASN A 94 -4.25 2.59 19.95
C ASN A 94 -5.67 3.04 20.34
N PHE A 95 -6.72 2.32 19.97
CA PHE A 95 -8.10 2.70 20.32
C PHE A 95 -8.36 2.58 21.83
N SER A 96 -7.98 1.45 22.44
CA SER A 96 -8.13 1.26 23.90
C SER A 96 -7.33 2.30 24.68
N LEU A 97 -6.13 2.63 24.22
CA LEU A 97 -5.25 3.63 24.82
C LEU A 97 -5.82 5.05 24.65
N ALA A 98 -6.37 5.38 23.49
CA ALA A 98 -7.02 6.67 23.27
C ALA A 98 -8.22 6.88 24.19
N LEU A 99 -9.04 5.84 24.41
CA LEU A 99 -10.18 5.90 25.33
C LEU A 99 -9.73 6.04 26.79
N SER A 100 -8.66 5.36 27.22
CA SER A 100 -8.15 5.50 28.59
C SER A 100 -7.58 6.88 28.88
N LEU A 101 -7.08 7.58 27.85
CA LEU A 101 -6.65 8.98 27.93
C LEU A 101 -7.80 10.00 27.78
N GLY A 102 -9.07 9.55 27.78
CA GLY A 102 -10.24 10.42 27.72
C GLY A 102 -10.59 10.94 26.32
N SER A 103 -10.03 10.38 25.24
CA SER A 103 -10.40 10.75 23.87
C SER A 103 -11.78 10.22 23.49
N SER A 104 -12.51 10.98 22.65
CA SER A 104 -13.74 10.49 22.03
C SER A 104 -13.45 9.54 20.85
N ARG A 105 -14.43 8.70 20.50
CA ARG A 105 -14.36 7.81 19.32
C ARG A 105 -14.13 8.61 18.02
N ARG A 106 -14.79 9.76 17.88
CA ARG A 106 -14.65 10.65 16.72
C ARG A 106 -13.24 11.23 16.60
N ALA A 107 -12.68 11.71 17.72
CA ALA A 107 -11.33 12.26 17.74
C ALA A 107 -10.25 11.20 17.46
N PHE A 108 -10.49 9.95 17.87
CA PHE A 108 -9.63 8.83 17.50
C PHE A 108 -9.61 8.62 15.99
N TRP A 109 -10.78 8.43 15.36
CA TRP A 109 -10.86 8.16 13.93
C TRP A 109 -10.28 9.31 13.09
N GLN A 110 -10.54 10.56 13.46
CA GLN A 110 -9.93 11.70 12.78
C GLN A 110 -8.40 11.67 12.90
N GLY A 111 -7.85 11.44 14.10
CA GLY A 111 -6.41 11.34 14.31
C GLY A 111 -5.76 10.19 13.54
N THR A 112 -6.40 9.02 13.53
CA THR A 112 -5.91 7.85 12.80
C THR A 112 -5.98 8.05 11.29
N SER A 113 -7.04 8.66 10.76
CA SER A 113 -7.15 9.02 9.34
C SER A 113 -6.06 9.99 8.90
N TYR A 114 -5.73 11.00 9.72
CA TYR A 114 -4.58 11.88 9.44
C TYR A 114 -3.25 11.12 9.47
N GLY A 115 -3.10 10.18 10.40
CA GLY A 115 -1.94 9.29 10.45
C GLY A 115 -1.81 8.43 9.20
N PHE A 116 -2.90 7.84 8.73
CA PHE A 116 -2.92 7.05 7.50
C PHE A 116 -2.57 7.88 6.29
N LEU A 117 -3.11 9.10 6.20
CA LEU A 117 -2.77 10.04 5.15
C LEU A 117 -1.28 10.38 5.17
N ALA A 118 -0.71 10.72 6.34
CA ALA A 118 0.72 11.01 6.48
C ALA A 118 1.60 9.82 6.05
N THR A 119 1.31 8.62 6.50
CA THR A 119 2.03 7.39 6.11
C THR A 119 1.96 7.17 4.61
N SER A 120 0.77 7.29 4.02
CA SER A 120 0.57 7.12 2.59
C SER A 120 1.30 8.18 1.75
N LEU A 121 1.34 9.44 2.20
CA LEU A 121 2.06 10.53 1.55
C LEU A 121 3.57 10.32 1.58
N VAL A 122 4.12 9.93 2.74
CA VAL A 122 5.56 9.63 2.87
C VAL A 122 5.93 8.48 1.94
N THR A 123 5.11 7.43 1.91
CA THR A 123 5.35 6.25 1.08
C THR A 123 5.25 6.56 -0.42
N ALA A 124 4.23 7.32 -0.83
CA ALA A 124 4.06 7.76 -2.21
C ALA A 124 5.21 8.70 -2.66
N THR A 125 5.68 9.56 -1.77
CA THR A 125 6.83 10.43 -2.03
C THR A 125 8.12 9.62 -2.15
N ALA A 126 8.32 8.60 -1.31
CA ALA A 126 9.46 7.69 -1.43
C ALA A 126 9.43 6.92 -2.76
N ALA A 127 8.26 6.42 -3.17
CA ALA A 127 8.11 5.77 -4.48
C ALA A 127 8.42 6.72 -5.65
N MET A 128 8.02 7.99 -5.53
CA MET A 128 8.36 9.03 -6.49
C MET A 128 9.86 9.30 -6.59
N ILE A 129 10.56 9.35 -5.46
CA ILE A 129 12.01 9.52 -5.42
C ILE A 129 12.70 8.32 -6.08
N LEU A 130 12.24 7.09 -5.77
CA LEU A 130 12.77 5.88 -6.41
C LEU A 130 12.52 5.86 -7.92
N LEU A 131 11.36 6.34 -8.39
CA LEU A 131 11.10 6.50 -9.82
C LEU A 131 12.02 7.54 -10.47
N ALA A 132 12.28 8.65 -9.79
CA ALA A 132 13.21 9.67 -10.26
C ALA A 132 14.63 9.12 -10.39
N LEU A 133 15.07 8.32 -9.40
CA LEU A 133 16.34 7.62 -9.42
C LEU A 133 16.41 6.58 -10.55
N GLU A 134 15.34 5.81 -10.76
CA GLU A 134 15.25 4.83 -11.86
C GLU A 134 15.45 5.51 -13.22
N ARG A 135 14.82 6.67 -13.44
CA ARG A 135 14.98 7.43 -14.69
C ARG A 135 16.36 8.08 -14.81
N ALA A 136 16.90 8.62 -13.71
CA ALA A 136 18.24 9.23 -13.69
C ALA A 136 19.35 8.20 -13.95
N THR A 137 19.15 6.94 -13.55
CA THR A 137 20.10 5.84 -13.73
C THR A 137 19.87 5.05 -15.03
N HIS A 138 19.02 5.55 -15.93
CA HIS A 138 18.63 4.86 -17.16
C HIS A 138 18.18 3.40 -16.92
N ALA A 139 17.23 3.22 -15.98
CA ALA A 139 16.74 1.92 -15.53
C ALA A 139 17.81 1.09 -14.81
N TRP A 140 18.41 1.70 -13.78
CA TRP A 140 19.32 1.05 -12.82
C TRP A 140 20.54 0.39 -13.46
N TRP A 141 21.15 1.04 -14.46
CA TRP A 141 22.33 0.57 -15.23
C TRP A 141 22.15 -0.74 -16.01
N LEU A 142 21.15 -1.55 -15.67
CA LEU A 142 20.88 -2.88 -16.18
C LEU A 142 19.69 -2.92 -17.16
N GLY A 143 19.01 -1.79 -17.35
CA GLY A 143 17.82 -1.69 -18.19
C GLY A 143 16.55 -2.25 -17.52
N ILE A 144 16.49 -2.31 -16.19
CA ILE A 144 15.39 -2.95 -15.44
C ILE A 144 14.37 -1.90 -14.99
N HIS A 145 13.10 -2.12 -15.32
CA HIS A 145 12.00 -1.30 -14.82
C HIS A 145 11.36 -1.91 -13.59
N VAL A 146 11.38 -1.20 -12.45
CA VAL A 146 10.85 -1.71 -11.18
C VAL A 146 9.69 -0.87 -10.66
N ILE A 147 9.80 0.46 -10.77
CA ILE A 147 8.75 1.40 -10.40
C ILE A 147 7.97 1.84 -11.64
N GLU A 148 8.62 1.94 -12.82
CA GLU A 148 7.96 2.25 -14.09
C GLU A 148 7.27 1.01 -14.67
N VAL A 149 6.15 0.64 -14.04
CA VAL A 149 5.37 -0.56 -14.35
C VAL A 149 4.02 -0.16 -14.94
N ASP A 150 3.52 -0.93 -15.90
CA ASP A 150 2.23 -0.63 -16.56
C ASP A 150 1.05 -0.54 -15.59
N VAL A 151 1.11 -1.25 -14.46
CA VAL A 151 0.05 -1.27 -13.44
C VAL A 151 0.08 -0.03 -12.54
N LEU A 152 1.25 0.56 -12.27
CA LEU A 152 1.40 1.82 -11.52
C LEU A 152 1.07 3.04 -12.39
N GLY A 153 1.08 2.86 -13.72
CA GLY A 153 0.86 3.91 -14.70
C GLY A 153 2.16 4.59 -15.13
N ARG A 154 2.14 5.22 -16.30
CA ARG A 154 3.33 5.86 -16.89
C ARG A 154 3.41 7.32 -16.47
N GLY A 155 4.39 7.62 -15.63
CA GLY A 155 4.72 8.99 -15.23
C GLY A 155 4.48 9.31 -13.76
N TYR A 156 5.16 10.36 -13.31
CA TYR A 156 5.20 10.82 -11.92
C TYR A 156 3.83 10.91 -11.22
N PRO A 157 2.81 11.62 -11.76
CA PRO A 157 1.55 11.80 -11.03
C PRO A 157 0.74 10.50 -10.89
N LEU A 158 0.80 9.61 -11.89
CA LEU A 158 0.10 8.33 -11.85
C LEU A 158 0.74 7.37 -10.84
N VAL A 159 2.07 7.30 -10.80
CA VAL A 159 2.79 6.49 -9.80
C VAL A 159 2.51 7.01 -8.39
N PHE A 160 2.56 8.32 -8.19
CA PHE A 160 2.26 8.92 -6.89
C PHE A 160 0.83 8.58 -6.43
N LEU A 161 -0.17 8.79 -7.31
CA LEU A 161 -1.57 8.56 -6.98
C LEU A 161 -1.86 7.07 -6.78
N SER A 162 -1.30 6.19 -7.60
CA SER A 162 -1.54 4.74 -7.51
C SER A 162 -0.98 4.18 -6.20
N VAL A 163 0.24 4.57 -5.81
CA VAL A 163 0.84 4.19 -4.52
C VAL A 163 0.08 4.80 -3.36
N LEU A 164 -0.32 6.08 -3.44
CA LEU A 164 -1.12 6.75 -2.41
C LEU A 164 -2.43 6.00 -2.15
N CYS A 165 -3.19 5.72 -3.22
CA CYS A 165 -4.45 4.99 -3.16
C CYS A 165 -4.25 3.56 -2.63
N THR A 166 -3.21 2.87 -3.07
CA THR A 166 -2.88 1.51 -2.62
C THR A 166 -2.55 1.50 -1.12
N CYS A 167 -1.79 2.49 -0.65
CA CYS A 167 -1.44 2.61 0.76
C CYS A 167 -2.66 2.93 1.63
N LEU A 168 -3.47 3.91 1.22
CA LEU A 168 -4.71 4.27 1.92
C LEU A 168 -5.67 3.08 1.97
N PHE A 169 -5.85 2.38 0.84
CA PHE A 169 -6.67 1.18 0.78
C PHE A 169 -6.17 0.10 1.74
N GLY A 170 -4.87 -0.21 1.74
CA GLY A 170 -4.29 -1.18 2.65
C GLY A 170 -4.49 -0.81 4.13
N LEU A 171 -4.24 0.46 4.49
CA LEU A 171 -4.39 0.95 5.86
C LEU A 171 -5.86 0.91 6.34
N TYR A 172 -6.79 1.37 5.51
CA TYR A 172 -8.22 1.35 5.85
C TYR A 172 -8.79 -0.06 5.85
N LEU A 173 -8.35 -0.93 4.95
CA LEU A 173 -8.77 -2.33 4.93
C LEU A 173 -8.25 -3.09 6.17
N GLY A 174 -7.01 -2.80 6.58
CA GLY A 174 -6.47 -3.25 7.85
C GLY A 174 -7.28 -2.76 9.05
N ALA A 175 -7.60 -1.47 9.08
CA ALA A 175 -8.44 -0.88 10.14
C ALA A 175 -9.84 -1.50 10.18
N PHE A 176 -10.44 -1.79 9.02
CA PHE A 176 -11.74 -2.46 8.91
C PHE A 176 -11.71 -3.84 9.57
N PHE A 177 -10.76 -4.71 9.21
CA PHE A 177 -10.63 -6.01 9.86
C PHE A 177 -10.26 -5.90 11.34
N GLY A 178 -9.45 -4.90 11.71
CA GLY A 178 -9.16 -4.59 13.11
C GLY A 178 -10.41 -4.21 13.91
N THR A 179 -11.32 -3.42 13.34
CA THR A 179 -12.59 -3.10 14.01
C THR A 179 -13.48 -4.32 14.19
N ILE A 180 -13.62 -5.17 13.16
CA ILE A 180 -14.39 -6.41 13.24
C ILE A 180 -13.83 -7.33 14.32
N TYR A 181 -12.52 -7.50 14.36
CA TYR A 181 -11.85 -8.29 15.39
C TYR A 181 -12.22 -7.82 16.79
N ARG A 182 -12.19 -6.50 17.00
CA ARG A 182 -12.49 -5.90 18.30
C ARG A 182 -13.97 -6.03 18.69
N THR A 183 -14.89 -5.91 17.72
CA THR A 183 -16.33 -5.89 18.01
C THR A 183 -16.95 -7.28 18.08
N LEU A 184 -16.50 -8.19 17.22
CA LEU A 184 -17.12 -9.50 17.01
C LEU A 184 -16.18 -10.66 17.34
N GLY A 185 -14.89 -10.41 17.54
CA GLY A 185 -13.89 -11.45 17.83
C GLY A 185 -13.31 -12.12 16.59
N ALA A 186 -12.42 -13.09 16.81
CA ALA A 186 -11.60 -13.71 15.76
C ALA A 186 -12.43 -14.49 14.71
N ALA A 187 -13.48 -15.20 15.13
CA ALA A 187 -14.30 -16.01 14.23
C ALA A 187 -14.91 -15.18 13.10
N TRP A 188 -15.41 -13.98 13.42
CA TRP A 188 -16.00 -13.08 12.45
C TRP A 188 -14.98 -12.42 11.52
N VAL A 189 -13.73 -12.26 11.95
CA VAL A 189 -12.64 -11.86 11.06
C VAL A 189 -12.40 -12.92 9.99
N VAL A 190 -12.40 -14.20 10.38
CA VAL A 190 -12.24 -15.31 9.41
C VAL A 190 -13.41 -15.31 8.42
N VAL A 191 -14.65 -15.23 8.90
CA VAL A 191 -15.85 -15.20 8.06
C VAL A 191 -15.82 -14.01 7.09
N THR A 192 -15.52 -12.81 7.57
CA THR A 192 -15.45 -11.60 6.73
C THR A 192 -14.28 -11.63 5.76
N SER A 193 -13.14 -12.23 6.15
CA SER A 193 -11.98 -12.41 5.26
C SER A 193 -12.30 -13.39 4.12
N ILE A 194 -12.97 -14.51 4.43
CA ILE A 194 -13.43 -15.48 3.43
C ILE A 194 -14.46 -14.80 2.51
N GLY A 195 -15.43 -14.09 3.08
CA GLY A 195 -16.44 -13.36 2.31
C GLY A 195 -15.82 -12.33 1.36
N TYR A 196 -14.82 -11.57 1.84
CA TYR A 196 -14.05 -10.64 1.03
C TYR A 196 -13.29 -11.35 -0.10
N ALA A 197 -12.62 -12.47 0.19
CA ALA A 197 -11.91 -13.25 -0.83
C ALA A 197 -12.85 -13.78 -1.92
N VAL A 198 -14.02 -14.30 -1.53
CA VAL A 198 -15.06 -14.75 -2.47
C VAL A 198 -15.58 -13.57 -3.31
N ALA A 199 -15.82 -12.41 -2.70
CA ALA A 199 -16.29 -11.22 -3.41
C ALA A 199 -15.27 -10.75 -4.46
N VAL A 200 -13.97 -10.71 -4.12
CA VAL A 200 -12.89 -10.35 -5.07
C VAL A 200 -12.81 -11.34 -6.23
N VAL A 201 -12.91 -12.65 -5.96
CA VAL A 201 -12.92 -13.68 -7.00
C VAL A 201 -14.16 -13.57 -7.89
N ALA A 202 -15.33 -13.32 -7.32
CA ALA A 202 -16.57 -13.14 -8.06
C ALA A 202 -16.50 -11.88 -8.95
N LEU A 203 -16.01 -10.77 -8.40
CA LEU A 203 -15.89 -9.50 -9.10
C LEU A 203 -14.88 -9.59 -10.25
N SER A 204 -13.71 -10.20 -10.03
CA SER A 204 -12.70 -10.41 -11.07
C SER A 204 -13.22 -11.29 -12.22
N ARG A 205 -13.99 -12.34 -11.91
CA ARG A 205 -14.67 -13.16 -12.91
C ARG A 205 -15.74 -12.39 -13.68
N CYS A 206 -16.57 -11.61 -12.99
CA CYS A 206 -17.58 -10.76 -13.62
C CYS A 206 -16.92 -9.73 -14.56
N TRP A 207 -15.80 -9.14 -14.14
CA TRP A 207 -15.04 -8.16 -14.92
C TRP A 207 -14.39 -8.78 -16.17
N CYS A 208 -13.68 -9.91 -16.08
CA CYS A 208 -13.20 -10.60 -17.30
C CYS A 208 -14.38 -11.14 -18.16
N GLY A 209 -15.57 -11.33 -17.57
CA GLY A 209 -16.79 -11.69 -18.30
C GLY A 209 -17.38 -10.51 -19.10
N SER A 210 -17.46 -9.33 -18.49
CA SER A 210 -17.96 -8.11 -19.13
C SER A 210 -16.98 -7.56 -20.18
N ALA A 211 -15.67 -7.61 -19.92
CA ALA A 211 -14.63 -7.21 -20.87
C ALA A 211 -14.72 -8.01 -22.18
N ARG A 212 -15.07 -9.30 -22.09
CA ARG A 212 -15.30 -10.19 -23.25
C ARG A 212 -16.55 -9.85 -24.07
N ARG A 213 -17.56 -9.21 -23.46
CA ARG A 213 -18.81 -8.83 -24.12
C ARG A 213 -18.81 -7.40 -24.67
N SER A 214 -17.74 -6.62 -24.45
CA SER A 214 -17.66 -5.24 -24.94
C SER A 214 -17.50 -5.17 -26.47
N PRO A 215 -18.19 -4.24 -27.17
CA PRO A 215 -18.03 -4.02 -28.60
C PRO A 215 -16.57 -3.70 -28.98
N ARG A 216 -16.14 -4.11 -30.18
CA ARG A 216 -14.74 -4.02 -30.70
C ARG A 216 -14.03 -2.67 -30.46
N ARG A 217 -14.76 -1.57 -30.26
CA ARG A 217 -14.24 -0.21 -30.02
C ARG A 217 -13.49 -0.02 -28.69
N TRP A 218 -13.71 -0.89 -27.69
CA TRP A 218 -13.06 -0.78 -26.36
C TRP A 218 -11.94 -1.81 -26.12
N ARG A 219 -11.57 -2.59 -27.15
CA ARG A 219 -10.52 -3.63 -27.07
C ARG A 219 -9.09 -3.17 -26.77
N PRO A 220 -8.62 -1.92 -27.00
CA PRO A 220 -7.21 -1.58 -26.79
C PRO A 220 -6.73 -1.74 -25.34
N TRP A 221 -7.64 -1.67 -24.37
CA TRP A 221 -7.32 -1.74 -22.94
C TRP A 221 -7.42 -3.17 -22.37
N ALA A 222 -8.20 -4.05 -23.00
CA ALA A 222 -8.42 -5.42 -22.54
C ALA A 222 -7.32 -6.41 -22.97
N THR A 223 -6.53 -6.07 -23.99
CA THR A 223 -5.46 -6.93 -24.50
C THR A 223 -4.08 -6.65 -23.90
N ARG A 224 -3.88 -5.52 -23.21
CA ARG A 224 -2.58 -5.17 -22.60
C ARG A 224 -2.40 -5.68 -21.17
N GLY A 225 -3.47 -5.94 -20.41
CA GLY A 225 -3.43 -6.64 -19.13
C GLY A 225 -4.02 -8.03 -19.28
N GLY A 226 -3.22 -9.02 -19.66
CA GLY A 226 -3.70 -10.35 -20.04
C GLY A 226 -4.65 -10.97 -19.01
N CYS A 227 -5.93 -11.19 -19.37
CA CYS A 227 -6.76 -12.16 -18.65
C CYS A 227 -6.08 -13.53 -18.81
N PRO A 228 -5.74 -14.24 -17.71
CA PRO A 228 -5.15 -15.58 -17.80
C PRO A 228 -6.06 -16.50 -18.61
N SER A 229 -5.54 -17.05 -19.71
CA SER A 229 -6.25 -18.06 -20.49
C SER A 229 -6.18 -19.39 -19.75
N TRP A 230 -7.17 -19.66 -18.91
CA TRP A 230 -7.33 -20.97 -18.31
C TRP A 230 -7.59 -22.02 -19.41
N PRO A 231 -6.87 -23.15 -19.44
CA PRO A 231 -7.09 -24.19 -20.44
C PRO A 231 -8.51 -24.73 -20.29
N ARG A 232 -9.31 -24.58 -21.35
CA ARG A 232 -10.58 -25.29 -21.48
C ARG A 232 -10.25 -26.77 -21.58
N LYS A 233 -10.66 -27.56 -20.59
CA LYS A 233 -10.87 -29.00 -20.83
C LYS A 233 -11.90 -29.08 -21.95
N ARG A 234 -11.47 -29.58 -23.11
CA ARG A 234 -12.39 -29.92 -24.20
C ARG A 234 -13.24 -31.11 -23.73
N PRO A 235 -14.54 -31.13 -24.07
CA PRO A 235 -15.40 -32.26 -23.77
C PRO A 235 -14.90 -33.54 -24.43
#